data_AF-A0A521CJS6-F1
#
_entry.id   AF-A0A521CJS6-F1
#
_cell.length_a   1.000
_cell.length_b   1.000
_cell.length_c   1.000
_cell.angle_alpha   90.00
_cell.angle_beta   90.00
_cell.angle_gamma   90.00
#
_symmetry.space_group_name_H-M   'P 1'
#
loop_
_entity.id
_entity.type
_entity.pdbx_description
1 polymer ?
#
loop_
_entity_poly.entity_id
_entity_poly.type
_entity_poly.pdbx_seq_one_letter_code
_entity_poly.pdbx_strand_id
1 'polypeptide(L)'
;MAKKVTKSKKSYELRSKVIKLLARGLSQTEIAKLLGKTPQRIHQIVKEIREGDEDGLHPWDVKVKFQAIEKELWKNYDKAKDVREKVMVLAEIRETNARGVQIMQSMGLLPKVPDEVNMVATQQIQVDSKVAELPKEEREKLAQVIDTLQSLKKKKLEEKK
;
A
#
# COMPACT_ATOMS: atom_id res chain seq x y z
N MET A 1 37.74 -11.13 -21.27
CA MET A 1 37.63 -9.70 -20.88
C MET A 1 36.66 -9.59 -19.70
N ALA A 2 37.17 -9.49 -18.47
CA ALA A 2 36.33 -9.32 -17.29
C ALA A 2 36.02 -7.83 -17.10
N LYS A 3 34.76 -7.42 -17.34
CA LYS A 3 34.28 -6.07 -17.02
C LYS A 3 34.28 -5.93 -15.50
N LYS A 4 35.24 -5.19 -14.96
CA LYS A 4 35.29 -4.81 -13.53
C LYS A 4 34.05 -3.98 -13.20
N VAL A 5 33.10 -4.61 -12.51
CA VAL A 5 31.92 -3.95 -11.93
C VAL A 5 32.37 -3.13 -10.72
N THR A 6 32.81 -1.90 -10.95
CA THR A 6 32.81 -0.85 -9.93
C THR A 6 31.49 -0.08 -10.04
N LYS A 7 30.35 -0.75 -9.86
CA LYS A 7 29.09 -0.04 -9.65
C LYS A 7 29.22 0.69 -8.31
N SER A 8 29.44 2.01 -8.39
CA SER A 8 29.82 2.83 -7.24
C SER A 8 28.80 2.74 -6.10
N LYS A 9 29.25 2.90 -4.85
CA LYS A 9 28.43 3.03 -3.63
C LYS A 9 27.20 3.94 -3.81
N LYS A 10 27.33 5.01 -4.60
CA LYS A 10 26.23 5.94 -4.95
C LYS A 10 25.09 5.28 -5.73
N SER A 11 25.38 4.29 -6.58
CA SER A 11 24.37 3.52 -7.32
C SER A 11 23.55 2.64 -6.38
N TYR A 12 24.22 1.93 -5.47
CA TYR A 12 23.56 1.09 -4.46
C TYR A 12 22.67 1.93 -3.53
N GLU A 13 23.17 3.07 -3.03
CA GLU A 13 22.39 3.98 -2.18
C GLU A 13 21.14 4.51 -2.89
N LEU A 14 21.23 4.85 -4.17
CA LEU A 14 20.08 5.28 -4.95
C LEU A 14 19.06 4.15 -5.12
N ARG A 15 19.50 2.95 -5.50
CA ARG A 15 18.61 1.78 -5.65
C ARG A 15 17.95 1.41 -4.31
N SER A 16 18.70 1.46 -3.21
CA SER A 16 18.17 1.23 -1.85
C SER A 16 17.12 2.27 -1.46
N LYS A 17 17.31 3.55 -1.80
CA LYS A 17 16.28 4.59 -1.62
C LYS A 17 15.03 4.31 -2.44
N VAL A 18 15.20 3.89 -3.70
CA VAL A 18 14.07 3.52 -4.56
C VAL A 18 13.27 2.36 -3.95
N ILE A 19 13.93 1.31 -3.44
CA ILE A 19 13.26 0.20 -2.74
C ILE A 19 12.47 0.67 -1.53
N LYS A 20 13.05 1.53 -0.68
CA LYS A 20 12.36 2.07 0.49
C LYS A 20 11.12 2.87 0.10
N LEU A 21 11.17 3.63 -0.98
CA LEU A 21 10.03 4.43 -1.44
C LEU A 21 8.97 3.57 -2.13
N LEU A 22 9.37 2.55 -2.88
CA LEU A 22 8.46 1.54 -3.44
C LEU A 22 7.73 0.79 -2.31
N ALA A 23 8.44 0.41 -1.27
CA ALA A 23 7.86 -0.23 -0.09
C ALA A 23 6.86 0.65 0.67
N ARG A 24 6.93 1.98 0.50
CA ARG A 24 5.95 2.94 1.04
C ARG A 24 4.74 3.15 0.14
N GLY A 25 4.62 2.43 -0.98
CA GLY A 25 3.48 2.60 -1.88
C GLY A 25 3.62 3.74 -2.88
N LEU A 26 4.80 4.37 -3.00
CA LEU A 26 4.97 5.47 -3.96
C LEU A 26 5.12 4.93 -5.39
N SER A 27 4.46 5.61 -6.32
CA SER A 27 4.60 5.37 -7.76
C SER A 27 5.97 5.80 -8.27
N GLN A 28 6.39 5.22 -9.39
CA GLN A 28 7.69 5.57 -10.01
C GLN A 28 7.79 7.06 -10.37
N THR A 29 6.67 7.70 -10.70
CA THR A 29 6.61 9.14 -11.00
C THR A 29 6.76 10.01 -9.74
N GLU A 30 6.15 9.63 -8.62
CA GLU A 30 6.35 10.31 -7.33
C GLU A 30 7.78 10.15 -6.84
N ILE A 31 8.35 8.94 -6.95
CA ILE A 31 9.74 8.66 -6.61
C ILE A 31 10.69 9.52 -7.45
N ALA A 32 10.42 9.64 -8.76
CA ALA A 32 11.22 10.47 -9.66
C ALA A 32 11.24 11.93 -9.21
N LYS A 33 10.07 12.49 -8.86
CA LYS A 33 9.96 13.86 -8.32
C LYS A 33 10.75 14.01 -7.01
N LEU A 34 10.56 13.11 -6.05
CA LEU A 34 11.23 13.18 -4.74
C LEU A 34 12.76 13.05 -4.81
N LEU A 35 13.26 12.23 -5.74
CA LEU A 35 14.70 12.00 -5.89
C LEU A 35 15.37 12.95 -6.89
N GLY A 36 14.60 13.88 -7.50
CA GLY A 36 15.12 14.76 -8.55
C GLY A 36 15.65 13.98 -9.76
N LYS A 37 14.94 12.91 -10.16
CA LYS A 37 15.31 12.03 -11.29
C LYS A 37 14.21 12.02 -12.34
N THR A 38 14.56 11.56 -13.54
CA THR A 38 13.58 11.33 -14.59
C THR A 38 12.77 10.06 -14.31
N PRO A 39 11.47 10.01 -14.68
CA PRO A 39 10.67 8.80 -14.56
C PRO A 39 11.30 7.59 -15.25
N GLN A 40 11.92 7.79 -16.42
CA GLN A 40 12.62 6.75 -17.17
C GLN A 40 13.77 6.14 -16.37
N ARG A 41 14.52 6.97 -15.63
CA ARG A 41 15.62 6.48 -14.79
C ARG A 41 15.12 5.63 -13.63
N ILE A 42 14.02 6.04 -12.99
CA ILE A 42 13.40 5.25 -11.92
C ILE A 42 12.84 3.95 -12.48
N HIS A 43 12.18 3.99 -13.64
CA HIS A 43 11.67 2.81 -14.32
C HIS A 43 12.77 1.78 -14.57
N GLN A 44 13.92 2.22 -15.09
CA GLN A 44 15.06 1.35 -15.34
C GLN A 44 15.60 0.73 -14.03
N ILE A 45 15.71 1.52 -12.96
CA ILE A 45 16.11 1.00 -11.64
C ILE A 45 15.13 -0.05 -11.13
N VAL A 46 13.82 0.20 -11.25
CA VAL A 46 12.78 -0.76 -10.81
C VAL A 46 12.86 -2.05 -11.63
N LYS A 47 13.11 -1.94 -12.94
CA LYS A 47 13.31 -3.10 -13.82
C LYS A 47 14.54 -3.90 -13.40
N GLU A 48 15.67 -3.25 -13.17
CA GLU A 48 16.91 -3.89 -12.70
C GLU A 48 16.71 -4.59 -11.35
N ILE A 49 15.96 -3.98 -10.41
CA ILE A 49 15.60 -4.62 -9.15
C ILE A 49 14.75 -5.86 -9.42
N ARG A 50 13.72 -5.75 -10.26
CA ARG A 50 12.79 -6.84 -10.60
C ARG A 50 13.50 -8.06 -11.20
N GLU A 51 14.47 -7.82 -12.06
CA GLU A 51 15.21 -8.86 -12.78
C GLU A 51 16.32 -9.50 -11.93
N GLY A 52 16.59 -8.97 -10.72
CA GLY A 52 17.60 -9.53 -9.82
C GLY A 52 19.01 -9.29 -10.35
N ASP A 53 19.42 -8.03 -10.38
CA ASP A 53 20.76 -7.62 -10.85
C ASP A 53 21.85 -7.93 -9.80
N GLU A 54 23.09 -8.17 -10.24
CA GLU A 54 24.26 -8.67 -9.46
C GLU A 54 24.67 -7.85 -8.20
N ASP A 55 24.03 -6.71 -7.93
CA ASP A 55 24.38 -5.81 -6.83
C ASP A 55 23.80 -6.22 -5.46
N GLY A 56 23.19 -7.40 -5.36
CA GLY A 56 22.65 -7.94 -4.12
C GLY A 56 21.36 -7.29 -3.61
N LEU A 57 20.66 -6.51 -4.45
CA LEU A 57 19.31 -6.01 -4.18
C LEU A 57 18.30 -6.84 -4.96
N HIS A 58 17.36 -7.44 -4.25
CA HIS A 58 16.38 -8.37 -4.79
C HIS A 58 14.96 -7.80 -4.62
N PRO A 59 13.98 -8.19 -5.45
CA PRO A 59 12.58 -7.77 -5.27
C PRO A 59 12.04 -8.06 -3.87
N TRP A 60 12.53 -9.13 -3.23
CA TRP A 60 12.17 -9.46 -1.84
C TRP A 60 12.52 -8.35 -0.84
N ASP A 61 13.51 -7.51 -1.11
CA ASP A 61 13.84 -6.38 -0.24
C ASP A 61 12.70 -5.39 -0.15
N VAL A 62 11.91 -5.22 -1.23
CA VAL A 62 10.69 -4.40 -1.21
C VAL A 62 9.69 -4.98 -0.22
N LYS A 63 9.50 -6.30 -0.22
CA LYS A 63 8.61 -6.99 0.72
C LYS A 63 9.06 -6.84 2.17
N VAL A 64 10.36 -7.04 2.45
CA VAL A 64 10.91 -6.88 3.81
C VAL A 64 10.72 -5.45 4.31
N LYS A 65 10.99 -4.45 3.46
CA LYS A 65 10.81 -3.05 3.83
C LYS A 65 9.34 -2.71 4.03
N PHE A 66 8.46 -3.24 3.20
CA PHE A 66 7.01 -3.06 3.34
C PHE A 66 6.52 -3.61 4.69
N GLN A 67 6.91 -4.83 5.06
CA GLN A 67 6.56 -5.42 6.36
C GLN A 67 7.10 -4.61 7.55
N ALA A 68 8.29 -4.01 7.41
CA ALA A 68 8.84 -3.15 8.46
C ALA A 68 8.01 -1.86 8.63
N ILE A 69 7.54 -1.26 7.54
CA ILE A 69 6.66 -0.07 7.56
C ILE A 69 5.31 -0.44 8.18
N GLU A 70 4.71 -1.53 7.75
CA GLU A 70 3.44 -2.02 8.33
C GLU A 70 3.56 -2.21 9.84
N LYS A 71 4.65 -2.84 10.30
CA LYS A 71 4.91 -3.01 11.74
C LYS A 71 5.08 -1.68 12.48
N GLU A 72 5.64 -0.66 11.84
CA GLU A 72 5.78 0.68 12.43
C GLU A 72 4.41 1.38 12.56
N LEU A 73 3.57 1.29 11.53
CA LEU A 73 2.22 1.86 11.57
C LEU A 73 1.35 1.21 12.65
N TRP A 74 1.41 -0.11 12.81
CA TRP A 74 0.72 -0.79 13.91
C TRP A 74 1.22 -0.36 15.29
N LYS A 75 2.52 -0.12 15.45
CA LYS A 75 3.03 0.47 16.71
C LYS A 75 2.49 1.88 16.95
N ASN A 76 2.29 2.67 15.91
CA ASN A 76 1.69 4.00 16.03
C ASN A 76 0.21 3.90 16.44
N TYR A 77 -0.50 2.90 15.92
CA TYR A 77 -1.87 2.61 16.32
C TYR A 77 -1.97 2.24 17.81
N ASP A 78 -1.03 1.42 18.31
CA ASP A 78 -0.99 1.05 19.74
C ASP A 78 -0.67 2.24 20.65
N LYS A 79 0.08 3.23 20.15
CA LYS A 79 0.46 4.45 20.87
C LYS A 79 -0.55 5.59 20.77
N ALA A 80 -1.52 5.48 19.86
CA ALA A 80 -2.53 6.51 19.65
C ALA A 80 -3.38 6.73 20.90
N LYS A 81 -3.50 7.99 21.31
CA LYS A 81 -4.09 8.39 22.60
C LYS A 81 -5.61 8.37 22.59
N ASP A 82 -6.20 8.62 21.42
CA ASP A 82 -7.64 8.71 21.26
C ASP A 82 -8.14 8.00 19.99
N VAL A 83 -9.47 7.90 19.89
CA VAL A 83 -10.15 7.21 18.78
C VAL A 83 -9.89 7.89 17.44
N ARG A 84 -9.73 9.23 17.42
CA ARG A 84 -9.48 9.97 16.18
C ARG A 84 -8.09 9.65 15.65
N GLU A 85 -7.07 9.68 16.50
CA GLU A 85 -5.70 9.27 16.14
C GLU A 85 -5.68 7.81 15.65
N LYS A 86 -6.37 6.90 16.34
CA LYS A 86 -6.47 5.50 15.91
C LYS A 86 -7.09 5.35 14.53
N VAL A 87 -8.15 6.09 14.23
CA VAL A 87 -8.81 6.07 12.93
C VAL A 87 -7.90 6.62 11.83
N MET A 88 -7.14 7.69 12.09
CA MET A 88 -6.17 8.23 11.13
C MET A 88 -5.06 7.21 10.83
N VAL A 89 -4.50 6.58 11.86
CA VAL A 89 -3.46 5.55 11.67
C VAL A 89 -4.02 4.33 10.94
N LEU A 90 -5.26 3.91 11.20
CA LEU A 90 -5.91 2.82 10.45
C LEU A 90 -6.10 3.17 8.97
N ALA A 91 -6.46 4.42 8.65
CA ALA A 91 -6.56 4.86 7.27
C ALA A 91 -5.19 4.79 6.57
N GLU A 92 -4.13 5.24 7.25
CA GLU A 92 -2.75 5.17 6.74
C GLU A 92 -2.28 3.72 6.54
N ILE A 93 -2.56 2.81 7.48
CA ILE A 93 -2.27 1.37 7.36
C ILE A 93 -2.95 0.81 6.12
N ARG A 94 -4.25 1.08 5.93
CA ARG A 94 -5.03 0.55 4.82
C ARG A 94 -4.52 1.06 3.47
N GLU A 95 -4.26 2.36 3.37
CA GLU A 95 -3.73 2.95 2.14
C GLU A 95 -2.34 2.40 1.82
N THR A 96 -1.45 2.35 2.82
CA THR A 96 -0.10 1.78 2.66
C THR A 96 -0.18 0.33 2.19
N ASN A 97 -1.07 -0.47 2.80
CA ASN A 97 -1.25 -1.87 2.44
C ASN A 97 -1.77 -2.04 1.01
N ALA A 98 -2.79 -1.26 0.61
CA ALA A 98 -3.33 -1.31 -0.73
C ALA A 98 -2.26 -0.99 -1.79
N ARG A 99 -1.53 0.11 -1.59
CA ARG A 99 -0.46 0.53 -2.52
C ARG A 99 0.70 -0.47 -2.53
N GLY A 100 1.12 -0.96 -1.36
CA GLY A 100 2.19 -1.95 -1.24
C GLY A 100 1.85 -3.28 -1.92
N VAL A 101 0.61 -3.76 -1.79
CA VAL A 101 0.11 -4.96 -2.49
C VAL A 101 0.17 -4.76 -4.01
N GLN A 102 -0.32 -3.64 -4.53
CA GLN A 102 -0.26 -3.35 -5.97
C GLN A 102 1.18 -3.35 -6.50
N ILE A 103 2.11 -2.74 -5.74
CA ILE A 103 3.53 -2.72 -6.11
C ILE A 103 4.11 -4.13 -6.09
N MET A 104 3.87 -4.92 -5.04
CA MET A 104 4.34 -6.30 -4.97
C MET A 104 3.76 -7.18 -6.09
N GLN A 105 2.49 -7.01 -6.46
CA GLN A 105 1.88 -7.67 -7.61
C GLN A 105 2.55 -7.25 -8.93
N SER A 106 2.82 -5.97 -9.13
CA SER A 106 3.51 -5.46 -10.32
C SER A 106 4.93 -6.02 -10.47
N MET A 107 5.57 -6.34 -9.35
CA MET A 107 6.90 -6.96 -9.30
C MET A 107 6.86 -8.47 -9.46
N GLY A 108 5.69 -9.12 -9.36
CA GLY A 108 5.55 -10.57 -9.38
C GLY A 108 5.84 -11.24 -8.03
N LEU A 109 5.85 -10.48 -6.93
CA LEU A 109 6.07 -10.98 -5.57
C LEU A 109 4.81 -11.55 -4.92
N LEU A 110 3.64 -11.14 -5.43
CA LEU A 110 2.33 -11.62 -5.01
C LEU A 110 1.50 -12.01 -6.23
N PRO A 111 0.59 -12.99 -6.09
CA PRO A 111 -0.35 -13.31 -7.16
C PRO A 111 -1.24 -12.09 -7.46
N LYS A 112 -1.57 -11.89 -8.73
CA LYS A 112 -2.56 -10.90 -9.14
C LYS A 112 -3.92 -11.34 -8.61
N VAL A 113 -4.53 -10.48 -7.81
CA VAL A 113 -5.92 -10.65 -7.38
C VAL A 113 -6.80 -10.07 -8.50
N PRO A 114 -7.95 -10.70 -8.85
CA PRO A 114 -8.86 -10.16 -9.85
C PRO A 114 -9.22 -8.70 -9.58
N ASP A 115 -9.24 -7.87 -10.64
CA ASP A 115 -9.38 -6.41 -10.53
C ASP A 115 -10.65 -5.99 -9.77
N GLU A 116 -11.72 -6.78 -9.85
CA GLU A 116 -12.98 -6.59 -9.14
C GLU A 116 -12.79 -6.57 -7.60
N VAL A 117 -11.97 -7.47 -7.06
CA VAL A 117 -11.72 -7.56 -5.61
C VAL A 117 -10.85 -6.38 -5.15
N ASN A 118 -9.91 -5.94 -6.00
CA ASN A 118 -9.05 -4.79 -5.74
C ASN A 118 -9.83 -3.47 -5.77
N MET A 119 -10.79 -3.32 -6.69
CA MET A 119 -11.67 -2.15 -6.75
C MET A 119 -12.57 -2.06 -5.51
N VAL A 120 -13.13 -3.18 -5.05
CA VAL A 120 -13.96 -3.21 -3.84
C VAL A 120 -13.14 -2.77 -2.61
N ALA A 121 -11.91 -3.27 -2.45
CA ALA A 121 -11.04 -2.85 -1.37
C ALA A 121 -10.71 -1.34 -1.43
N THR A 122 -10.43 -0.83 -2.64
CA THR A 122 -10.10 0.61 -2.84
C THR A 122 -11.31 1.52 -2.61
N GLN A 123 -12.49 1.11 -3.05
CA GLN A 123 -13.74 1.85 -2.82
C GLN A 123 -14.10 1.86 -1.33
N GLN A 124 -13.91 0.74 -0.62
CA GLN A 124 -14.12 0.67 0.82
C GLN A 124 -13.19 1.62 1.58
N ILE A 125 -11.94 1.81 1.13
CA ILE A 125 -11.00 2.78 1.72
C ILE A 125 -11.52 4.22 1.59
N GLN A 126 -12.03 4.60 0.40
CA GLN A 126 -12.58 5.94 0.19
C GLN A 126 -13.84 6.19 1.03
N VAL A 127 -14.68 5.16 1.20
CA VAL A 127 -15.86 5.23 2.06
C VAL A 127 -15.44 5.38 3.52
N ASP A 128 -14.54 4.54 4.01
CA ASP A 128 -14.13 4.56 5.42
C ASP A 128 -13.40 5.85 5.81
N SER A 129 -12.62 6.43 4.89
CA SER A 129 -11.99 7.75 5.06
C SER A 129 -13.03 8.87 5.16
N LYS A 130 -14.03 8.90 4.27
CA LYS A 130 -15.12 9.88 4.32
C LYS A 130 -15.99 9.71 5.57
N VAL A 131 -16.24 8.48 5.99
CA VAL A 131 -17.00 8.18 7.22
C VAL A 131 -16.22 8.60 8.47
N ALA A 132 -14.89 8.54 8.45
CA ALA A 132 -14.03 9.04 9.51
C ALA A 132 -14.07 10.57 9.69
N GLU A 133 -14.54 11.33 8.69
CA GLU A 133 -14.71 12.78 8.75
C GLU A 133 -16.10 13.20 9.27
N LEU A 134 -17.07 12.29 9.29
CA LEU A 134 -18.44 12.59 9.70
C LEU A 134 -18.56 12.84 11.23
N PRO A 135 -19.46 13.72 11.69
CA PRO A 135 -19.81 13.85 13.11
C PRO A 135 -20.30 12.53 13.70
N LYS A 136 -20.08 12.31 15.01
CA LYS A 136 -20.43 11.06 15.70
C LYS A 136 -21.91 10.68 15.53
N GLU A 137 -22.81 11.65 15.63
CA GLU A 137 -24.26 11.45 15.48
C GLU A 137 -24.65 10.96 14.06
N GLU A 138 -23.94 11.42 13.03
CA GLU A 138 -24.19 10.97 11.65
C GLU A 138 -23.64 9.56 11.40
N ARG A 139 -22.51 9.20 12.04
CA ARG A 139 -21.97 7.83 11.98
C ARG A 139 -22.91 6.83 12.65
N GLU A 140 -23.49 7.16 13.80
CA GLU A 140 -24.43 6.30 14.51
C GLU A 140 -25.72 6.07 13.69
N LYS A 141 -26.22 7.11 13.03
CA LYS A 141 -27.36 6.97 12.09
C LYS A 141 -27.00 6.10 10.89
N LEU A 142 -25.82 6.28 10.30
CA LEU A 142 -25.34 5.43 9.20
C LEU A 142 -25.19 3.96 9.60
N ALA A 143 -24.66 3.68 10.80
CA ALA A 143 -24.55 2.32 11.31
C ALA A 143 -25.93 1.65 11.46
N GLN A 144 -26.91 2.36 12.02
CA GLN A 144 -28.30 1.86 12.12
C GLN A 144 -28.92 1.56 10.76
N VAL A 145 -28.69 2.43 9.77
CA VAL A 145 -29.18 2.23 8.39
C VAL A 145 -28.51 0.99 7.76
N ILE A 146 -27.21 0.80 7.95
CA ILE A 146 -26.49 -0.37 7.43
C ILE A 146 -27.02 -1.67 8.05
N ASP A 147 -27.21 -1.73 9.36
CA ASP A 147 -27.77 -2.89 10.06
C ASP A 147 -29.20 -3.21 9.57
N THR A 148 -30.00 -2.17 9.34
CA THR A 148 -31.35 -2.30 8.78
C THR A 148 -31.31 -2.85 7.35
N LEU A 149 -30.40 -2.37 6.51
CA LEU A 149 -30.24 -2.86 5.13
C LEU A 149 -29.72 -4.30 5.08
N GLN A 150 -28.79 -4.66 5.96
CA GLN A 150 -28.25 -6.03 6.04
C GLN A 150 -29.32 -7.02 6.51
N SER A 151 -30.09 -6.66 7.53
CA SER A 151 -31.20 -7.50 8.01
C SER A 151 -32.31 -7.66 6.96
N LEU A 152 -32.66 -6.60 6.24
CA LEU A 152 -33.59 -6.68 5.10
C LEU A 152 -33.06 -7.55 3.95
N LYS A 153 -31.77 -7.42 3.60
CA LYS A 153 -31.14 -8.26 2.57
C LYS A 153 -31.15 -9.74 2.96
N LYS A 154 -30.93 -10.06 4.24
CA LYS A 154 -30.96 -11.43 4.76
C LYS A 154 -32.37 -12.02 4.69
N LYS A 155 -33.39 -11.27 5.13
CA LYS A 155 -34.80 -11.68 4.99
C LYS A 155 -35.20 -11.95 3.55
N LYS A 156 -34.81 -11.07 2.62
CA LYS A 156 -35.13 -11.22 1.19
C LYS A 156 -34.42 -12.41 0.51
N LEU A 157 -33.32 -12.89 1.10
CA LEU A 157 -32.58 -14.08 0.66
C LEU A 157 -33.21 -15.37 1.22
N GLU A 158 -33.79 -15.30 2.42
CA GLU A 158 -34.54 -16.40 3.04
C GLU A 158 -35.91 -16.59 2.38
N GLU A 159 -36.58 -15.52 1.94
CA GLU A 159 -37.84 -15.59 1.16
C GLU A 159 -37.68 -16.10 -0.28
N LYS A 160 -36.44 -16.18 -0.79
CA LYS A 160 -36.12 -16.64 -2.15
C LYS A 160 -35.58 -18.08 -2.20
N LYS A 161 -35.45 -18.76 -1.07
CA LYS A 161 -35.16 -20.20 -0.96
C LYS A 161 -36.45 -20.98 -0.77
#